data_AF-W1I7U6-F1
#
_entry.id   AF-W1I7U6-F1
#
_cell.length_a   1.000
_cell.length_b   1.000
_cell.length_c   1.000
_cell.angle_alpha   90.00
_cell.angle_beta   90.00
_cell.angle_gamma   90.00
#
_symmetry.space_group_name_H-M   'P 1'
#
loop_
_entity.id
_entity.type
_entity.pdbx_description
1 polymer ?
#
loop_
_entity_poly.entity_id
_entity_poly.type
_entity_poly.pdbx_seq_one_letter_code
_entity_poly.pdbx_strand_id
1 'polypeptide(L)'
;MSVQQKKIKELVEKRAIARLGGGEVAIDKQHAKGKATARERIALLVDEGSFEEMDMFKLHRCHDFGMEKKKYYGDGIVCGSATINGRLTYVYAQDFTVNGGSLSETMAEKICKVQDLALKMGAPIIGLNDSGGARIQEGVNSLAGFANIFQRNIEASGVIPQISGICGPCAGGSVYSPALTDFIVMLENVSYMFLTGPKVVKTVTGEDVSQEDLGGALERKESRGLHYTIDYPKHALDA
;
A
#
# COMPACT_ATOMS: atom_id res chain seq x y z
N MET A 1 17.55 -24.87 26.76
CA MET A 1 17.03 -24.69 25.38
C MET A 1 18.09 -25.10 24.38
N SER A 2 17.73 -25.97 23.42
CA SER A 2 18.59 -26.33 22.30
C SER A 2 18.86 -25.14 21.36
N VAL A 3 19.88 -25.24 20.52
CA VAL A 3 20.17 -24.22 19.48
C VAL A 3 18.96 -24.03 18.54
N GLN A 4 18.25 -25.12 18.21
CA GLN A 4 17.04 -25.06 17.39
C GLN A 4 15.93 -24.27 18.10
N GLN A 5 15.68 -24.55 19.38
CA GLN A 5 14.66 -23.83 20.16
C GLN A 5 14.98 -22.33 20.27
N LYS A 6 16.26 -21.95 20.39
CA LYS A 6 16.70 -20.53 20.37
C LYS A 6 16.37 -19.87 19.03
N LYS A 7 16.73 -20.50 17.90
CA LYS A 7 16.46 -19.96 16.56
C LYS A 7 14.96 -19.83 16.26
N ILE A 8 14.14 -20.78 16.72
CA ILE A 8 12.68 -20.70 16.59
C ILE A 8 12.14 -19.50 17.39
N LYS A 9 12.60 -19.33 18.63
CA LYS A 9 12.21 -18.19 19.47
C LYS A 9 12.58 -16.85 18.81
N GLU A 10 13.81 -16.73 18.30
CA GLU A 10 14.26 -15.53 17.57
C GLU A 10 13.40 -15.23 16.33
N LEU A 11 13.00 -16.27 15.58
CA LEU A 11 12.11 -16.10 14.43
C LEU A 11 10.74 -15.58 14.87
N VAL A 12 10.15 -16.14 15.93
CA VAL A 12 8.85 -15.70 16.46
C VAL A 12 8.92 -14.23 16.91
N GLU A 13 9.98 -13.85 17.62
CA GLU A 13 10.21 -12.46 18.05
C GLU A 13 10.36 -11.51 16.85
N LYS A 14 11.13 -11.90 15.83
CA LYS A 14 11.26 -11.10 14.59
C LYS A 14 9.93 -10.94 13.87
N ARG A 15 9.08 -11.97 13.82
CA ARG A 15 7.73 -11.87 13.24
C ARG A 15 6.87 -10.88 14.01
N ALA A 16 6.94 -10.90 15.35
CA ALA A 16 6.22 -9.94 16.18
C ALA A 16 6.67 -8.50 15.88
N ILE A 17 7.98 -8.25 15.81
CA ILE A 17 8.55 -6.94 15.47
C ILE A 17 8.11 -6.51 14.06
N ALA A 18 8.17 -7.39 13.07
CA ALA A 18 7.77 -7.07 11.70
C ALA A 18 6.28 -6.75 11.54
N ARG A 19 5.42 -7.32 12.41
CA ARG A 19 3.99 -7.03 12.41
C ARG A 19 3.65 -5.66 12.95
N LEU A 20 4.51 -5.06 13.77
CA LEU A 20 4.32 -3.72 14.32
C LEU A 20 4.56 -2.59 13.30
N GLY A 21 5.10 -2.87 12.11
CA GLY A 21 5.32 -1.86 11.08
C GLY A 21 6.16 -0.68 11.59
N GLY A 22 5.57 0.53 11.57
CA GLY A 22 6.18 1.76 12.09
C GLY A 22 6.21 1.88 13.62
N GLY A 23 5.70 0.87 14.35
CA GLY A 23 5.61 0.83 15.81
C GLY A 23 4.27 1.32 16.37
N GLU A 24 4.00 1.01 17.64
CA GLU A 24 2.72 1.26 18.32
C GLU A 24 2.27 2.72 18.20
N VAL A 25 3.15 3.68 18.46
CA VAL A 25 2.82 5.12 18.36
C VAL A 25 2.36 5.52 16.94
N ALA A 26 2.90 4.88 15.90
CA ALA A 26 2.49 5.17 14.53
C ALA A 26 1.16 4.48 14.18
N ILE A 27 0.93 3.29 14.73
CA ILE A 27 -0.35 2.57 14.64
C ILE A 27 -1.46 3.38 15.33
N ASP A 28 -1.25 3.84 16.56
CA ASP A 28 -2.23 4.65 17.31
C ASP A 28 -2.61 5.92 16.54
N LYS A 29 -1.62 6.57 15.89
CA LYS A 29 -1.86 7.75 15.04
C LYS A 29 -2.64 7.41 13.77
N GLN A 30 -2.48 6.21 13.23
CA GLN A 30 -3.25 5.74 12.07
C GLN A 30 -4.70 5.47 12.49
N HIS A 31 -4.91 4.77 13.61
CA HIS A 31 -6.25 4.50 14.17
C HIS A 31 -6.96 5.78 14.60
N ALA A 32 -6.27 6.75 15.21
CA ALA A 32 -6.83 8.05 15.58
C ALA A 32 -7.32 8.87 14.37
N LYS A 33 -6.85 8.56 13.15
CA LYS A 33 -7.36 9.12 11.90
C LYS A 33 -8.54 8.32 11.32
N GLY A 34 -9.05 7.34 12.07
CA GLY A 34 -10.08 6.42 11.63
C GLY A 34 -9.63 5.51 10.50
N LYS A 35 -8.34 5.11 10.45
CA LYS A 35 -7.79 4.26 9.37
C LYS A 35 -7.27 2.96 9.94
N ALA A 36 -7.62 1.84 9.31
CA ALA A 36 -6.95 0.56 9.54
C ALA A 36 -5.47 0.60 9.12
N THR A 37 -4.65 -0.23 9.75
CA THR A 37 -3.28 -0.55 9.32
C THR A 37 -3.30 -1.43 8.06
N ALA A 38 -2.15 -1.58 7.38
CA ALA A 38 -2.05 -2.42 6.19
C ALA A 38 -2.50 -3.86 6.43
N ARG A 39 -2.14 -4.44 7.58
CA ARG A 39 -2.47 -5.83 7.94
C ARG A 39 -3.92 -6.01 8.34
N GLU A 40 -4.49 -5.05 9.06
CA GLU A 40 -5.92 -5.04 9.40
C GLU A 40 -6.77 -4.98 8.13
N ARG A 41 -6.39 -4.16 7.13
CA ARG A 41 -7.11 -4.10 5.84
C ARG A 41 -7.08 -5.42 5.09
N ILE A 42 -5.92 -6.11 5.08
CA ILE A 42 -5.82 -7.44 4.49
C ILE A 42 -6.75 -8.42 5.24
N ALA A 43 -6.71 -8.41 6.57
CA ALA A 43 -7.54 -9.30 7.39
C ALA A 43 -9.05 -9.07 7.19
N LEU A 44 -9.47 -7.82 6.98
CA LEU A 44 -10.87 -7.46 6.67
C LEU A 44 -11.31 -7.90 5.26
N LEU A 45 -10.36 -8.05 4.33
CA LEU A 45 -10.64 -8.32 2.92
C LEU A 45 -10.68 -9.82 2.60
N VAL A 46 -9.81 -10.60 3.24
CA VAL A 46 -9.56 -12.00 2.89
C VAL A 46 -10.27 -12.97 3.82
N ASP A 47 -10.41 -14.23 3.40
CA ASP A 47 -10.96 -15.27 4.25
C ASP A 47 -10.07 -15.45 5.50
N GLU A 48 -10.68 -15.67 6.66
CA GLU A 48 -9.98 -15.77 7.94
C GLU A 48 -8.88 -16.84 7.90
N GLY A 49 -7.67 -16.47 8.33
CA GLY A 49 -6.51 -17.37 8.37
C GLY A 49 -5.91 -17.75 7.00
N SER A 50 -6.41 -17.19 5.89
CA SER A 50 -5.93 -17.55 4.54
C SER A 50 -4.69 -16.80 4.06
N PHE A 51 -4.33 -15.68 4.70
CA PHE A 51 -3.25 -14.82 4.22
C PHE A 51 -1.86 -15.40 4.50
N GLU A 52 -1.14 -15.68 3.43
CA GLU A 52 0.25 -16.15 3.44
C GLU A 52 1.19 -15.03 2.98
N GLU A 53 1.87 -14.41 3.95
CA GLU A 53 2.72 -13.27 3.71
C GLU A 53 4.08 -13.64 3.09
N MET A 54 4.50 -12.85 2.10
CA MET A 54 5.78 -12.96 1.42
C MET A 54 6.72 -11.81 1.79
N ASP A 55 8.02 -12.11 1.85
CA ASP A 55 9.09 -11.12 2.07
C ASP A 55 8.90 -10.24 3.32
N MET A 56 8.34 -10.81 4.40
CA MET A 56 8.09 -10.11 5.67
C MET A 56 9.35 -9.46 6.23
N PHE A 57 10.52 -10.10 6.12
CA PHE A 57 11.77 -9.61 6.72
C PHE A 57 12.64 -8.77 5.78
N LYS A 58 12.14 -8.44 4.58
CA LYS A 58 12.92 -7.67 3.62
C LYS A 58 13.13 -6.24 4.13
N LEU A 59 14.32 -5.68 3.89
CA LEU A 59 14.72 -4.34 4.33
C LEU A 59 15.23 -3.57 3.11
N HIS A 60 15.01 -2.25 3.07
CA HIS A 60 15.67 -1.41 2.08
C HIS A 60 17.19 -1.48 2.21
N ARG A 61 17.86 -1.18 1.10
CA ARG A 61 19.34 -1.16 1.00
C ARG A 61 19.92 0.25 0.90
N CYS A 62 19.07 1.29 0.97
CA CYS A 62 19.49 2.68 0.92
C CYS A 62 20.30 3.12 2.16
N HIS A 63 21.37 3.87 1.91
CA HIS A 63 22.25 4.50 2.91
C HIS A 63 22.24 6.04 2.83
N ASP A 64 21.48 6.61 1.90
CA ASP A 64 21.41 8.05 1.70
C ASP A 64 20.51 8.70 2.76
N PHE A 65 20.80 9.97 3.08
CA PHE A 65 19.97 10.80 3.97
C PHE A 65 19.64 10.16 5.34
N GLY A 66 20.51 9.31 5.86
CA GLY A 66 20.35 8.66 7.17
C GLY A 66 19.40 7.44 7.15
N MET A 67 19.05 6.91 5.98
CA MET A 67 18.15 5.76 5.84
C MET A 67 18.69 4.50 6.52
N GLU A 68 20.02 4.35 6.67
CA GLU A 68 20.63 3.21 7.36
C GLU A 68 20.17 3.02 8.81
N LYS A 69 19.65 4.09 9.43
CA LYS A 69 19.10 4.11 10.80
C LYS A 69 17.60 3.79 10.85
N LYS A 70 16.91 3.75 9.72
CA LYS A 70 15.44 3.62 9.62
C LYS A 70 15.02 2.31 8.94
N LYS A 71 15.40 1.19 9.54
CA LYS A 71 15.12 -0.14 8.99
C LYS A 71 13.86 -0.75 9.59
N TYR A 72 12.85 -0.92 8.75
CA TYR A 72 11.58 -1.57 9.10
C TYR A 72 11.41 -2.83 8.26
N TYR A 73 11.10 -3.95 8.90
CA TYR A 73 10.80 -5.20 8.21
C TYR A 73 9.61 -5.03 7.26
N GLY A 74 9.74 -5.56 6.05
CA GLY A 74 8.76 -5.43 4.98
C GLY A 74 8.87 -4.11 4.21
N ASP A 75 9.65 -3.15 4.73
CA ASP A 75 9.94 -1.84 4.15
C ASP A 75 8.71 -0.95 3.88
N GLY A 76 7.57 -1.22 4.54
CA GLY A 76 6.34 -0.44 4.39
C GLY A 76 5.33 -0.99 3.38
N ILE A 77 5.51 -2.23 2.94
CA ILE A 77 4.51 -2.97 2.17
C ILE A 77 4.33 -4.38 2.74
N VAL A 78 3.07 -4.80 2.86
CA VAL A 78 2.69 -6.18 3.16
C VAL A 78 2.20 -6.81 1.86
N CYS A 79 2.80 -7.93 1.44
CA CYS A 79 2.46 -8.60 0.18
C CYS A 79 2.24 -10.09 0.45
N GLY A 80 1.35 -10.73 -0.29
CA GLY A 80 1.17 -12.17 -0.20
C GLY A 80 0.06 -12.72 -1.09
N SER A 81 -0.32 -13.95 -0.81
CA SER A 81 -1.49 -14.61 -1.39
C SER A 81 -2.51 -14.90 -0.29
N ALA A 82 -3.78 -14.93 -0.64
CA ALA A 82 -4.87 -15.29 0.24
C ALA A 82 -6.00 -15.95 -0.55
N THR A 83 -7.10 -16.28 0.13
CA THR A 83 -8.36 -16.61 -0.52
C THR A 83 -9.41 -15.55 -0.23
N ILE A 84 -10.29 -15.30 -1.20
CA ILE A 84 -11.53 -14.53 -1.03
C ILE A 84 -12.66 -15.40 -1.54
N ASN A 85 -13.59 -15.77 -0.68
CA ASN A 85 -14.62 -16.77 -0.97
C ASN A 85 -14.02 -18.08 -1.52
N GLY A 86 -12.91 -18.53 -0.92
CA GLY A 86 -12.19 -19.74 -1.32
C GLY A 86 -11.38 -19.64 -2.62
N ARG A 87 -11.34 -18.47 -3.28
CA ARG A 87 -10.62 -18.25 -4.54
C ARG A 87 -9.27 -17.59 -4.31
N LEU A 88 -8.20 -18.17 -4.85
CA LEU A 88 -6.85 -17.62 -4.78
C LEU A 88 -6.83 -16.17 -5.29
N THR A 89 -6.28 -15.27 -4.48
CA THR A 89 -6.11 -13.85 -4.79
C THR A 89 -4.77 -13.38 -4.24
N TYR A 90 -4.04 -12.59 -5.02
CA TYR A 90 -2.82 -11.92 -4.56
C TYR A 90 -3.17 -10.54 -4.00
N VAL A 91 -2.49 -10.14 -2.93
CA VAL A 91 -2.78 -8.87 -2.27
C VAL A 91 -1.48 -8.18 -1.89
N TYR A 92 -1.44 -6.85 -2.08
CA TYR A 92 -0.47 -5.99 -1.42
C TYR A 92 -1.17 -4.84 -0.70
N ALA A 93 -0.63 -4.42 0.43
CA ALA A 93 -1.14 -3.31 1.21
C ALA A 93 0.00 -2.42 1.71
N GLN A 94 -0.08 -1.13 1.37
CA GLN A 94 0.87 -0.11 1.79
C GLN A 94 0.66 0.26 3.25
N ASP A 95 1.75 0.28 4.01
CA ASP A 95 1.76 0.64 5.41
C ASP A 95 2.25 2.07 5.60
N PHE A 96 1.30 2.98 5.76
CA PHE A 96 1.58 4.40 5.96
C PHE A 96 2.38 4.69 7.24
N THR A 97 2.36 3.77 8.21
CA THR A 97 3.13 3.93 9.45
C THR A 97 4.64 3.85 9.21
N VAL A 98 5.06 3.22 8.11
CA VAL A 98 6.46 3.07 7.72
C VAL A 98 6.82 4.09 6.64
N ASN A 99 7.60 5.11 7.00
CA ASN A 99 8.07 6.16 6.08
C ASN A 99 6.93 6.79 5.23
N GLY A 100 5.71 6.91 5.78
CA GLY A 100 4.55 7.45 5.07
C GLY A 100 4.08 6.61 3.88
N GLY A 101 4.39 5.29 3.87
CA GLY A 101 4.09 4.40 2.75
C GLY A 101 4.81 4.79 1.45
N SER A 102 5.88 5.58 1.54
CA SER A 102 6.58 6.13 0.37
C SER A 102 7.37 5.04 -0.37
N LEU A 103 7.07 4.83 -1.65
CA LEU A 103 7.60 3.72 -2.45
C LEU A 103 9.14 3.72 -2.50
N SER A 104 9.75 2.61 -2.15
CA SER A 104 11.18 2.32 -2.29
C SER A 104 11.43 1.30 -3.38
N GLU A 105 12.69 1.10 -3.74
CA GLU A 105 13.11 -0.01 -4.60
C GLU A 105 12.64 -1.35 -4.01
N THR A 106 12.84 -1.56 -2.71
CA THR A 106 12.50 -2.83 -2.05
C THR A 106 11.00 -3.08 -1.96
N MET A 107 10.19 -2.03 -1.74
CA MET A 107 8.73 -2.16 -1.83
C MET A 107 8.28 -2.49 -3.24
N ALA A 108 8.86 -1.83 -4.25
CA ALA A 108 8.54 -2.10 -5.64
C ALA A 108 8.88 -3.55 -6.01
N GLU A 109 10.04 -4.08 -5.61
CA GLU A 109 10.40 -5.48 -5.81
C GLU A 109 9.38 -6.45 -5.17
N LYS A 110 8.83 -6.12 -3.98
CA LYS A 110 7.81 -6.94 -3.32
C LYS A 110 6.47 -6.89 -4.06
N ILE A 111 6.04 -5.72 -4.54
CA ILE A 111 4.83 -5.56 -5.34
C ILE A 111 4.96 -6.30 -6.68
N CYS A 112 6.09 -6.10 -7.37
CA CYS A 112 6.41 -6.77 -8.63
C CYS A 112 6.35 -8.30 -8.47
N LYS A 113 6.89 -8.84 -7.37
CA LYS A 113 6.83 -10.28 -7.09
C LYS A 113 5.40 -10.80 -7.04
N VAL A 114 4.47 -10.12 -6.35
CA VAL A 114 3.08 -10.58 -6.28
C VAL A 114 2.30 -10.34 -7.57
N GLN A 115 2.64 -9.29 -8.34
CA GLN A 115 2.12 -9.11 -9.71
C GLN A 115 2.56 -10.26 -10.62
N ASP A 116 3.84 -10.62 -10.60
CA ASP A 116 4.41 -11.71 -11.41
C ASP A 116 3.77 -13.05 -11.05
N LEU A 117 3.56 -13.30 -9.75
CA LEU A 117 2.89 -14.52 -9.27
C LEU A 117 1.40 -14.54 -9.64
N ALA A 118 0.68 -13.41 -9.50
CA ALA A 118 -0.73 -13.31 -9.89
C ALA A 118 -0.91 -13.62 -11.37
N LEU A 119 -0.08 -13.03 -12.23
CA LEU A 119 -0.11 -13.25 -13.67
C LEU A 119 0.22 -14.71 -14.00
N LYS A 120 1.26 -15.27 -13.38
CA LYS A 120 1.65 -16.67 -13.57
C LYS A 120 0.56 -17.65 -13.17
N MET A 121 -0.18 -17.37 -12.10
CA MET A 121 -1.23 -18.25 -11.59
C MET A 121 -2.59 -17.98 -12.24
N GLY A 122 -2.74 -16.93 -13.05
CA GLY A 122 -4.03 -16.51 -13.60
C GLY A 122 -5.02 -16.10 -12.50
N ALA A 123 -4.52 -15.51 -11.41
CA ALA A 123 -5.32 -15.15 -10.24
C ALA A 123 -5.47 -13.62 -10.12
N PRO A 124 -6.59 -13.11 -9.57
CA PRO A 124 -6.78 -11.69 -9.32
C PRO A 124 -5.69 -11.10 -8.42
N ILE A 125 -5.43 -9.81 -8.58
CA ILE A 125 -4.57 -9.03 -7.68
C ILE A 125 -5.31 -7.79 -7.14
N ILE A 126 -5.19 -7.58 -5.83
CA ILE A 126 -5.78 -6.43 -5.13
C ILE A 126 -4.67 -5.59 -4.49
N GLY A 127 -4.59 -4.33 -4.88
CA GLY A 127 -3.69 -3.34 -4.30
C GLY A 127 -4.40 -2.40 -3.34
N LEU A 128 -3.98 -2.37 -2.07
CA LEU A 128 -4.51 -1.49 -1.03
C LEU A 128 -3.52 -0.32 -0.81
N ASN A 129 -3.84 0.82 -1.39
CA ASN A 129 -2.95 1.96 -1.56
C ASN A 129 -3.13 2.99 -0.43
N ASP A 130 -2.01 3.40 0.17
CA ASP A 130 -1.91 4.36 1.27
C ASP A 130 -0.47 4.87 1.34
N SER A 131 -0.13 5.76 0.41
CA SER A 131 1.23 6.17 0.09
C SER A 131 1.36 7.66 -0.15
N GLY A 132 2.37 8.25 0.49
CA GLY A 132 2.80 9.63 0.25
C GLY A 132 3.52 9.87 -1.09
N GLY A 133 3.74 8.85 -1.92
CA GLY A 133 4.43 8.97 -3.21
C GLY A 133 5.79 8.27 -3.23
N ALA A 134 6.73 8.81 -4.03
CA ALA A 134 8.10 8.29 -4.11
C ALA A 134 8.88 8.54 -2.81
N ARG A 135 9.70 7.58 -2.40
CA ARG A 135 10.69 7.79 -1.34
C ARG A 135 11.85 8.61 -1.88
N ILE A 136 11.81 9.92 -1.66
CA ILE A 136 12.79 10.89 -2.16
C ILE A 136 14.23 10.50 -1.79
N GLN A 137 14.42 9.92 -0.61
CA GLN A 137 15.73 9.49 -0.12
C GLN A 137 16.37 8.41 -1.01
N GLU A 138 15.59 7.63 -1.75
CA GLU A 138 16.07 6.61 -2.68
C GLU A 138 16.18 7.11 -4.13
N GLY A 139 15.77 8.36 -4.39
CA GLY A 139 15.91 9.04 -5.68
C GLY A 139 15.34 8.24 -6.85
N VAL A 140 16.15 8.08 -7.90
CA VAL A 140 15.77 7.42 -9.15
C VAL A 140 15.36 5.96 -8.98
N ASN A 141 15.83 5.27 -7.93
CA ASN A 141 15.46 3.88 -7.68
C ASN A 141 13.99 3.74 -7.31
N SER A 142 13.43 4.73 -6.60
CA SER A 142 11.99 4.79 -6.32
C SER A 142 11.18 4.96 -7.61
N LEU A 143 11.65 5.80 -8.53
CA LEU A 143 10.99 6.05 -9.82
C LEU A 143 11.08 4.84 -10.76
N ALA A 144 12.23 4.16 -10.80
CA ALA A 144 12.37 2.88 -11.49
C ALA A 144 11.43 1.82 -10.90
N GLY A 145 11.26 1.81 -9.58
CA GLY A 145 10.28 0.99 -8.89
C GLY A 145 8.85 1.21 -9.40
N PHE A 146 8.43 2.48 -9.55
CA PHE A 146 7.14 2.81 -10.16
C PHE A 146 7.01 2.27 -11.59
N ALA A 147 8.01 2.51 -12.44
CA ALA A 147 8.00 2.03 -13.82
C ALA A 147 7.83 0.50 -13.92
N ASN A 148 8.53 -0.25 -13.04
CA ASN A 148 8.43 -1.71 -12.99
C ASN A 148 7.04 -2.20 -12.59
N ILE A 149 6.35 -1.50 -11.68
CA ILE A 149 4.98 -1.82 -11.27
C ILE A 149 4.00 -1.51 -12.42
N PHE A 150 4.16 -0.36 -13.06
CA PHE A 150 3.27 0.07 -14.15
C PHE A 150 3.36 -0.87 -15.36
N GLN A 151 4.58 -1.27 -15.72
CA GLN A 151 4.80 -2.25 -16.79
C GLN A 151 4.00 -3.53 -16.54
N ARG A 152 4.03 -4.04 -15.31
CA ARG A 152 3.28 -5.24 -14.91
C ARG A 152 1.77 -5.01 -14.89
N ASN A 153 1.31 -3.82 -14.53
CA ASN A 153 -0.12 -3.50 -14.64
C ASN A 153 -0.59 -3.57 -16.10
N ILE A 154 0.24 -3.08 -17.03
CA ILE A 154 -0.05 -3.12 -18.47
C ILE A 154 -0.02 -4.57 -18.98
N GLU A 155 1.01 -5.34 -18.62
CA GLU A 155 1.13 -6.76 -19.02
C GLU A 155 -0.02 -7.63 -18.48
N ALA A 156 -0.55 -7.29 -17.31
CA ALA A 156 -1.69 -7.97 -16.70
C ALA A 156 -3.05 -7.45 -17.20
N SER A 157 -3.09 -6.32 -17.93
CA SER A 157 -4.32 -5.67 -18.36
C SER A 157 -5.12 -6.57 -19.31
N GLY A 158 -6.36 -6.87 -18.94
CA GLY A 158 -7.22 -7.80 -19.67
C GLY A 158 -6.84 -9.29 -19.51
N VAL A 159 -5.84 -9.62 -18.69
CA VAL A 159 -5.40 -11.01 -18.45
C VAL A 159 -5.86 -11.51 -17.08
N ILE A 160 -5.59 -10.75 -16.02
CA ILE A 160 -6.07 -11.02 -14.67
C ILE A 160 -6.84 -9.81 -14.13
N PRO A 161 -7.86 -9.98 -13.28
CA PRO A 161 -8.52 -8.85 -12.64
C PRO A 161 -7.56 -8.10 -11.71
N GLN A 162 -7.43 -6.80 -11.93
CA GLN A 162 -6.62 -5.88 -11.14
C GLN A 162 -7.54 -4.87 -10.45
N ILE A 163 -7.52 -4.85 -9.12
CA ILE A 163 -8.39 -3.97 -8.32
C ILE A 163 -7.53 -3.11 -7.40
N SER A 164 -7.80 -1.81 -7.38
CA SER A 164 -7.11 -0.86 -6.51
C SER A 164 -8.07 -0.29 -5.47
N GLY A 165 -7.83 -0.60 -4.19
CA GLY A 165 -8.40 0.12 -3.07
C GLY A 165 -7.55 1.32 -2.72
N ILE A 166 -8.13 2.52 -2.63
CA ILE A 166 -7.45 3.72 -2.12
C ILE A 166 -7.92 3.91 -0.68
N CYS A 167 -7.03 3.60 0.26
CA CYS A 167 -7.32 3.53 1.69
C CYS A 167 -6.68 4.68 2.47
N GLY A 168 -6.14 5.68 1.77
CA GLY A 168 -5.38 6.77 2.35
C GLY A 168 -4.93 7.78 1.30
N PRO A 169 -3.91 8.60 1.62
CA PRO A 169 -3.25 9.44 0.64
C PRO A 169 -2.73 8.59 -0.53
N CYS A 170 -2.96 9.06 -1.76
CA CYS A 170 -2.37 8.49 -2.96
C CYS A 170 -1.91 9.66 -3.84
N ALA A 171 -0.64 10.04 -3.74
CA ALA A 171 -0.13 11.26 -4.35
C ALA A 171 1.02 10.99 -5.34
N GLY A 172 1.12 11.82 -6.38
CA GLY A 172 2.24 11.77 -7.32
C GLY A 172 2.26 10.47 -8.12
N GLY A 173 3.42 9.81 -8.17
CA GLY A 173 3.58 8.55 -8.92
C GLY A 173 2.63 7.43 -8.48
N SER A 174 2.18 7.43 -7.22
CA SER A 174 1.32 6.39 -6.67
C SER A 174 -0.05 6.30 -7.34
N VAL A 175 -0.50 7.34 -8.04
CA VAL A 175 -1.82 7.35 -8.70
C VAL A 175 -1.86 6.58 -10.02
N TYR A 176 -0.70 6.39 -10.66
CA TYR A 176 -0.65 5.80 -12.00
C TYR A 176 -0.94 4.30 -12.00
N SER A 177 -0.47 3.56 -10.99
CA SER A 177 -0.78 2.12 -10.90
C SER A 177 -2.30 1.89 -10.76
N PRO A 178 -3.01 2.54 -9.82
CA PRO A 178 -4.47 2.48 -9.78
C PRO A 178 -5.15 2.86 -11.09
N ALA A 179 -4.69 3.91 -11.78
CA ALA A 179 -5.25 4.34 -13.06
C ALA A 179 -5.08 3.31 -14.19
N LEU A 180 -4.14 2.36 -14.05
CA LEU A 180 -3.91 1.26 -15.00
C LEU A 180 -4.67 -0.03 -14.60
N THR A 181 -5.30 -0.07 -13.43
CA THR A 181 -6.08 -1.22 -12.97
C THR A 181 -7.54 -1.15 -13.42
N ASP A 182 -8.24 -2.29 -13.42
CA ASP A 182 -9.60 -2.40 -13.98
C ASP A 182 -10.64 -1.69 -13.11
N PHE A 183 -10.48 -1.74 -11.78
CA PHE A 183 -11.40 -1.09 -10.85
C PHE A 183 -10.65 -0.30 -9.79
N ILE A 184 -11.16 0.89 -9.49
CA ILE A 184 -10.66 1.76 -8.42
C ILE A 184 -11.80 1.96 -7.43
N VAL A 185 -11.53 1.64 -6.17
CA VAL A 185 -12.44 1.75 -5.04
C VAL A 185 -11.83 2.70 -4.03
N MET A 186 -12.48 3.84 -3.74
CA MET A 186 -11.98 4.81 -2.77
C MET A 186 -12.77 4.75 -1.46
N LEU A 187 -12.07 4.80 -0.32
CA LEU A 187 -12.67 4.96 0.99
C LEU A 187 -13.00 6.44 1.25
N GLU A 188 -14.26 6.74 1.50
CA GLU A 188 -14.70 8.12 1.76
C GLU A 188 -14.05 8.68 3.04
N ASN A 189 -13.85 9.99 3.11
CA ASN A 189 -13.29 10.75 4.24
C ASN A 189 -11.84 10.48 4.65
N VAL A 190 -11.27 9.34 4.25
CA VAL A 190 -9.90 8.94 4.65
C VAL A 190 -8.93 8.83 3.48
N SER A 191 -9.43 8.85 2.24
CA SER A 191 -8.63 8.65 1.03
C SER A 191 -8.77 9.80 0.04
N TYR A 192 -7.69 10.06 -0.70
CA TYR A 192 -7.66 11.05 -1.77
C TYR A 192 -6.58 10.68 -2.79
N MET A 193 -6.81 11.06 -4.05
CA MET A 193 -5.90 10.75 -5.15
C MET A 193 -5.67 11.95 -6.07
N PHE A 194 -4.41 12.37 -6.24
CA PHE A 194 -4.02 13.45 -7.15
C PHE A 194 -2.55 13.34 -7.59
N LEU A 195 -2.24 13.83 -8.80
CA LEU A 195 -0.86 13.85 -9.29
C LEU A 195 -0.03 14.94 -8.59
N THR A 196 -0.59 16.13 -8.45
CA THR A 196 0.07 17.29 -7.87
C THR A 196 -0.73 17.78 -6.66
N GLY A 197 -0.07 17.94 -5.51
CA GLY A 197 -0.77 18.31 -4.28
C GLY A 197 -1.17 19.79 -4.19
N PRO A 198 -2.13 20.15 -3.31
CA PRO A 198 -2.70 21.50 -3.24
C PRO A 198 -1.68 22.63 -3.04
N LYS A 199 -0.61 22.37 -2.28
CA LYS A 199 0.45 23.37 -2.05
C LYS A 199 1.15 23.80 -3.34
N VAL A 200 1.39 22.84 -4.24
CA VAL A 200 2.02 23.12 -5.54
C VAL A 200 1.03 23.79 -6.46
N VAL A 201 -0.24 23.36 -6.48
CA VAL A 201 -1.32 24.02 -7.22
C VAL A 201 -1.39 25.50 -6.84
N LYS A 202 -1.54 25.81 -5.55
CA LYS A 202 -1.58 27.18 -5.05
C LYS A 202 -0.37 28.03 -5.43
N THR A 203 0.82 27.42 -5.42
CA THR A 203 2.07 28.16 -5.73
C THR A 203 2.20 28.45 -7.23
N VAL A 204 1.70 27.57 -8.09
CA VAL A 204 1.87 27.67 -9.55
C VAL A 204 0.69 28.35 -10.25
N THR A 205 -0.54 28.04 -9.84
CA THR A 205 -1.77 28.54 -10.47
C THR A 205 -2.45 29.64 -9.65
N GLY A 206 -2.13 29.76 -8.35
CA GLY A 206 -2.78 30.69 -7.42
C GLY A 206 -4.11 30.15 -6.85
N GLU A 207 -4.55 28.96 -7.25
CA GLU A 207 -5.81 28.37 -6.80
C GLU A 207 -5.69 27.81 -5.37
N ASP A 208 -6.64 28.16 -4.51
CA ASP A 208 -6.72 27.67 -3.14
C ASP A 208 -7.74 26.53 -3.06
N VAL A 209 -7.24 25.29 -3.13
CA VAL A 209 -8.06 24.07 -3.14
C VAL A 209 -7.68 23.18 -1.96
N SER A 210 -8.64 22.50 -1.34
CA SER A 210 -8.32 21.51 -0.30
C SER A 210 -7.89 20.16 -0.91
N GLN A 211 -7.43 19.23 -0.08
CA GLN A 211 -7.14 17.86 -0.55
C GLN A 211 -8.40 17.12 -1.00
N GLU A 212 -9.53 17.37 -0.32
CA GLU A 212 -10.81 16.75 -0.63
C GLU A 212 -11.37 17.31 -1.95
N ASP A 213 -11.33 18.64 -2.12
CA ASP A 213 -11.80 19.28 -3.37
C ASP A 213 -10.94 18.91 -4.58
N LEU A 214 -9.65 18.59 -4.37
CA LEU A 214 -8.73 18.27 -5.47
C LEU A 214 -8.82 16.81 -5.93
N GLY A 215 -9.19 15.90 -5.04
CA GLY A 215 -9.09 14.47 -5.35
C GLY A 215 -9.71 13.54 -4.32
N GLY A 216 -10.63 14.04 -3.50
CA GLY A 216 -11.43 13.25 -2.59
C GLY A 216 -12.31 12.23 -3.33
N ALA A 217 -12.81 11.25 -2.58
CA ALA A 217 -13.58 10.15 -3.14
C ALA A 217 -14.85 10.63 -3.88
N LEU A 218 -15.53 11.65 -3.34
CA LEU A 218 -16.76 12.21 -3.93
C LEU A 218 -16.48 12.98 -5.22
N GLU A 219 -15.47 13.86 -5.22
CA GLU A 219 -15.04 14.60 -6.42
C GLU A 219 -14.67 13.66 -7.57
N ARG A 220 -13.97 12.56 -7.26
CA ARG A 220 -13.55 11.56 -8.25
C ARG A 220 -14.71 10.75 -8.82
N LYS A 221 -15.76 10.53 -8.03
CA LYS A 221 -17.00 9.87 -8.47
C LYS A 221 -17.77 10.76 -9.45
N GLU A 222 -17.89 12.06 -9.17
CA GLU A 222 -18.60 13.00 -10.04
C GLU A 222 -17.87 13.28 -11.36
N SER A 223 -16.54 13.36 -11.32
CA SER A 223 -15.69 13.59 -12.50
C SER A 223 -15.49 12.36 -13.42
N ARG A 224 -16.18 11.23 -13.13
CA ARG A 224 -16.17 9.97 -13.92
C ARG A 224 -14.82 9.25 -14.03
N GLY A 225 -13.86 9.56 -13.16
CA GLY A 225 -12.55 8.89 -13.09
C GLY A 225 -12.50 7.70 -12.13
N LEU A 226 -13.57 7.44 -11.38
CA LEU A 226 -13.65 6.45 -10.32
C LEU A 226 -14.84 5.48 -10.53
N HIS A 227 -14.66 4.22 -10.14
CA HIS A 227 -15.68 3.18 -10.29
C HIS A 227 -16.60 3.10 -9.06
N TYR A 228 -16.04 3.08 -7.85
CA TYR A 228 -16.80 2.92 -6.61
C TYR A 228 -16.25 3.77 -5.46
N THR A 229 -17.15 4.24 -4.60
CA THR A 229 -16.84 4.80 -3.28
C THR A 229 -17.46 3.91 -2.21
N ILE A 230 -16.77 3.76 -1.07
CA ILE A 230 -17.28 3.05 0.10
C ILE A 230 -17.30 4.03 1.26
N ASP A 231 -18.47 4.19 1.87
CA ASP A 231 -18.60 4.88 3.15
C ASP A 231 -17.77 4.13 4.19
N TYR A 232 -16.73 4.78 4.70
CA TYR A 232 -15.81 4.21 5.66
C TYR A 232 -16.13 4.80 7.04
N PRO A 233 -16.87 4.08 7.91
CA PRO A 233 -17.31 4.64 9.16
C PRO A 233 -16.09 4.93 10.05
N LYS A 234 -16.14 6.07 10.76
CA LYS A 234 -15.11 6.49 11.74
C LYS A 234 -14.78 5.42 12.81
N HIS A 235 -15.66 4.44 12.99
CA HIS A 235 -15.59 3.36 13.97
C HIS A 235 -15.46 1.96 13.34
N ALA A 236 -15.00 1.85 12.08
CA ALA A 236 -14.86 0.56 11.38
C ALA A 236 -13.96 -0.47 12.09
N LEU A 237 -13.17 -0.03 13.07
CA LEU A 237 -12.24 -0.86 13.84
C LEU A 237 -12.75 -1.22 15.25
N ASP A 238 -13.93 -0.73 15.65
CA ASP A 238 -14.50 -0.95 16.99
C ASP A 238 -15.42 -2.19 17.06
N ALA A 239 -15.28 -3.15 16.13
CA ALA A 239 -16.07 -4.39 16.06
C ALA A 239 -15.35 -5.59 16.66
#